data_AF-A0A1M6CVE1-F1
#
_entry.id   AF-A0A1M6CVE1-F1
#
_cell.length_a   1.000
_cell.length_b   1.000
_cell.length_c   1.000
_cell.angle_alpha   90.00
_cell.angle_beta   90.00
_cell.angle_gamma   90.00
#
_symmetry.space_group_name_H-M   'P 1'
#
loop_
_entity.id
_entity.type
_entity.pdbx_description
1 polymer ?
#
loop_
_entity_poly.entity_id
_entity_poly.type
_entity_poly.pdbx_seq_one_letter_code
_entity_poly.pdbx_strand_id
1 'polypeptide(L)'
;TNKGPQHDEAWLIFIDMVNNQIPTFEEKAEALHYFPMFRTWFGLLGLCKLPWNDIAPANNSETEEPAKIPEHVQNYLDLYYGITGTRMTPEDMVEQSERTYNFQRIFNIRMGKGLRVNDKTPYRTMGPVTPEEYESRAERYDKQLKETVGYDPTGKTVEEKIAAMRAYREDQYEKLTDAVYKRRGWTENGVPTPEKLKAIGMDLPELLEVVEKHI
;
A
#
# COMPACT_ATOMS: atom_id res chain seq x y z
N THR A 1 1.42 -6.54 0.40
CA THR A 1 1.97 -6.84 -0.95
C THR A 1 1.93 -8.33 -1.14
N ASN A 2 1.72 -8.80 -2.37
CA ASN A 2 1.54 -10.24 -2.63
C ASN A 2 2.87 -11.00 -2.79
N LYS A 3 4.00 -10.31 -2.86
CA LYS A 3 5.33 -10.91 -3.06
C LYS A 3 6.19 -10.98 -1.79
N GLY A 4 5.63 -10.61 -0.64
CA GLY A 4 6.39 -10.44 0.61
C GLY A 4 6.97 -9.03 0.80
N PRO A 5 7.78 -8.79 1.83
CA PRO A 5 8.21 -7.45 2.22
C PRO A 5 9.17 -6.83 1.20
N GLN A 6 8.68 -5.86 0.44
CA GLN A 6 9.43 -5.15 -0.58
C GLN A 6 8.76 -3.82 -0.96
N HIS A 7 9.55 -2.88 -1.48
CA HIS A 7 9.10 -1.55 -1.87
C HIS A 7 8.81 -1.42 -3.38
N ASP A 8 8.95 -2.52 -4.15
CA ASP A 8 8.93 -2.46 -5.61
C ASP A 8 7.57 -2.01 -6.19
N GLU A 9 6.48 -2.30 -5.48
CA GLU A 9 5.07 -2.07 -5.81
C GLU A 9 4.54 -0.82 -5.10
N ALA A 10 5.14 -0.44 -3.98
CA ALA A 10 4.67 0.68 -3.16
C ALA A 10 5.86 1.43 -2.56
N TRP A 11 6.46 2.33 -3.34
CA TRP A 11 7.50 3.23 -2.86
C TRP A 11 6.90 4.59 -2.47
N LEU A 12 6.19 4.60 -1.34
CA LEU A 12 5.35 5.75 -0.94
C LEU A 12 5.97 6.63 0.15
N ILE A 13 7.17 6.30 0.62
CA ILE A 13 7.78 6.97 1.78
C ILE A 13 7.96 8.47 1.56
N PHE A 14 8.28 8.89 0.33
CA PHE A 14 8.45 10.31 0.02
C PHE A 14 7.12 11.06 0.04
N ILE A 15 6.07 10.49 -0.55
CA ILE A 15 4.74 11.09 -0.61
C ILE A 15 4.12 11.15 0.80
N ASP A 16 4.24 10.08 1.58
CA ASP A 16 3.68 10.00 2.94
C ASP A 16 4.53 10.77 3.97
N MET A 17 5.76 10.29 4.24
CA MET A 17 6.52 10.72 5.42
C MET A 17 7.39 11.96 5.18
N VAL A 18 7.75 12.25 3.92
CA VAL A 18 8.62 13.40 3.60
C VAL A 18 7.80 14.61 3.18
N ASN A 19 6.82 14.42 2.28
CA ASN A 19 6.02 15.49 1.71
C ASN A 19 4.65 15.65 2.38
N ASN A 20 4.19 14.66 3.17
CA ASN A 20 2.89 14.67 3.84
C ASN A 20 1.70 14.94 2.89
N GLN A 21 1.74 14.33 1.70
CA GLN A 21 0.77 14.54 0.62
C GLN A 21 -0.48 13.63 0.73
N ILE A 22 -0.44 12.61 1.59
CA ILE A 22 -1.55 11.66 1.81
C ILE A 22 -1.84 11.52 3.32
N PRO A 23 -2.29 12.59 4.00
CA PRO A 23 -2.38 12.61 5.46
C PRO A 23 -3.43 11.65 6.05
N THR A 24 -4.50 11.32 5.33
CA THR A 24 -5.60 10.47 5.84
C THR A 24 -5.43 8.99 5.54
N PHE A 25 -6.14 8.12 6.26
CA PHE A 25 -6.13 6.68 5.96
C PHE A 25 -6.75 6.38 4.60
N GLU A 26 -7.77 7.13 4.21
CA GLU A 26 -8.43 7.02 2.91
C GLU A 26 -7.48 7.35 1.76
N GLU A 27 -6.73 8.45 1.85
CA GLU A 27 -5.73 8.83 0.85
C GLU A 27 -4.56 7.82 0.80
N LYS A 28 -4.12 7.32 1.95
CA LYS A 28 -3.12 6.26 2.01
C LYS A 28 -3.62 4.95 1.41
N ALA A 29 -4.88 4.60 1.64
CA ALA A 29 -5.51 3.43 1.06
C ALA A 29 -5.65 3.56 -0.46
N GLU A 30 -6.00 4.75 -0.96
CA GLU A 30 -5.99 5.05 -2.40
C GLU A 30 -4.59 4.91 -2.99
N ALA A 31 -3.57 5.49 -2.36
CA ALA A 31 -2.19 5.34 -2.81
C ALA A 31 -1.74 3.86 -2.79
N LEU A 32 -2.10 3.10 -1.77
CA LEU A 32 -1.85 1.66 -1.65
C LEU A 32 -2.77 0.79 -2.53
N HIS A 33 -3.69 1.39 -3.28
CA HIS A 33 -4.39 0.78 -4.40
C HIS A 33 -3.70 1.14 -5.71
N TYR A 34 -3.67 2.43 -6.07
CA TYR A 34 -3.17 2.92 -7.35
C TYR A 34 -1.71 2.52 -7.62
N PHE A 35 -0.78 2.86 -6.71
CA PHE A 35 0.64 2.70 -6.98
C PHE A 35 1.08 1.23 -7.12
N PRO A 36 0.60 0.28 -6.30
CA PRO A 36 0.81 -1.15 -6.55
C PRO A 36 0.32 -1.60 -7.92
N MET A 37 -0.88 -1.19 -8.35
CA MET A 37 -1.39 -1.60 -9.67
C MET A 37 -0.56 -0.98 -10.79
N PHE A 38 -0.31 0.32 -10.75
CA PHE A 38 0.49 1.01 -11.74
C PHE A 38 1.92 0.43 -11.82
N ARG A 39 2.55 0.14 -10.68
CA ARG A 39 3.90 -0.45 -10.64
C ARG A 39 3.94 -1.92 -11.06
N THR A 40 2.85 -2.68 -10.85
CA THR A 40 2.68 -4.03 -11.40
C THR A 40 2.55 -4.02 -12.93
N TRP A 41 1.92 -2.99 -13.51
CA TRP A 41 1.73 -2.88 -14.97
C TRP A 41 3.05 -2.91 -15.75
N PHE A 42 4.10 -2.26 -15.24
CA PHE A 42 5.45 -2.37 -15.82
C PHE A 42 5.93 -3.81 -15.92
N GLY A 43 5.65 -4.64 -14.90
CA GLY A 43 5.99 -6.06 -14.90
C GLY A 43 5.19 -6.86 -15.92
N LEU A 44 3.93 -6.49 -16.18
CA LEU A 44 3.10 -7.12 -17.21
C LEU A 44 3.63 -6.85 -18.62
N LEU A 45 4.18 -5.65 -18.85
CA LEU A 45 4.68 -5.25 -20.17
C LEU A 45 6.20 -5.38 -20.36
N GLY A 46 6.93 -5.84 -19.33
CA GLY A 46 8.39 -5.95 -19.40
C GLY A 46 9.12 -4.60 -19.44
N LEU A 47 8.54 -3.55 -18.88
CA LEU A 47 9.10 -2.20 -18.85
C LEU A 47 9.87 -1.93 -17.56
N CYS A 48 10.90 -1.09 -17.64
CA CYS A 48 11.55 -0.54 -16.45
C CYS A 48 10.66 0.56 -15.84
N LYS A 49 10.50 0.55 -14.51
CA LYS A 49 9.70 1.53 -13.76
C LYS A 49 10.47 2.82 -13.38
N LEU A 50 11.80 2.83 -13.51
CA LEU A 50 12.62 3.99 -13.14
C LEU A 50 12.42 5.20 -14.07
N PRO A 51 12.30 5.05 -15.41
CA PRO A 51 12.02 6.18 -16.28
C PRO A 51 10.73 6.93 -15.93
N TRP A 52 9.73 6.25 -15.35
CA TRP A 52 8.54 6.91 -14.86
C TRP A 52 8.85 7.85 -13.69
N ASN A 53 9.56 7.38 -12.68
CA ASN A 53 9.63 8.05 -11.38
C ASN A 53 10.88 8.93 -11.19
N ASP A 54 12.00 8.59 -11.83
CA ASP A 54 13.31 9.17 -11.48
C ASP A 54 13.70 10.38 -12.34
N ILE A 55 12.94 10.68 -13.40
CA ILE A 55 13.22 11.76 -14.36
C ILE A 55 11.97 12.61 -14.64
N ALA A 56 11.32 13.10 -13.58
CA ALA A 56 10.09 13.89 -13.71
C ALA A 56 10.25 15.12 -14.65
N PRO A 57 9.24 15.46 -15.45
CA PRO A 57 9.23 16.69 -16.26
C PRO A 57 9.41 17.94 -15.41
N ALA A 58 10.02 18.98 -15.99
CA ALA A 58 10.33 20.23 -15.27
C ALA A 58 9.09 20.94 -14.70
N ASN A 59 7.94 20.79 -15.37
CA ASN A 59 6.65 21.35 -14.98
C ASN A 59 5.77 20.38 -14.18
N ASN A 60 6.26 19.20 -13.77
CA ASN A 60 5.43 18.18 -13.13
C ASN A 60 4.75 18.67 -11.85
N SER A 61 5.40 19.54 -11.10
CA SER A 61 4.85 20.14 -9.87
C SER A 61 3.60 20.99 -10.09
N GLU A 62 3.35 21.44 -11.33
CA GLU A 62 2.20 22.28 -11.71
C GLU A 62 1.01 21.43 -12.19
N THR A 63 1.16 20.11 -12.27
CA THR A 63 0.10 19.19 -12.71
C THR A 63 -0.90 18.90 -11.58
N GLU A 64 -2.08 18.38 -11.93
CA GLU A 64 -3.14 18.06 -10.94
C GLU A 64 -2.72 16.96 -9.96
N GLU A 65 -1.98 15.95 -10.44
CA GLU A 65 -1.49 14.83 -9.61
C GLU A 65 0.02 14.61 -9.78
N PRO A 66 0.88 15.50 -9.25
CA PRO A 66 2.33 15.45 -9.46
C PRO A 66 2.96 14.14 -8.99
N ALA A 67 2.36 13.49 -7.98
CA ALA A 67 2.81 12.21 -7.45
C ALA A 67 2.66 11.04 -8.45
N LYS A 68 1.79 11.17 -9.45
CA LYS A 68 1.57 10.15 -10.50
C LYS A 68 2.37 10.42 -11.77
N ILE A 69 2.92 11.62 -11.92
CA ILE A 69 3.65 12.09 -13.10
C ILE A 69 2.82 11.91 -14.39
N PRO A 70 1.72 12.70 -14.55
CA PRO A 70 0.69 12.44 -15.55
C PRO A 70 1.22 12.39 -17.00
N GLU A 71 2.20 13.23 -17.33
CA GLU A 71 2.84 13.21 -18.65
C GLU A 71 3.48 11.86 -18.96
N HIS A 72 4.17 11.25 -18.00
CA HIS A 72 4.76 9.93 -18.18
C HIS A 72 3.69 8.86 -18.32
N VAL A 73 2.60 8.93 -17.56
CA VAL A 73 1.45 8.02 -17.73
C VAL A 73 0.93 8.09 -19.17
N GLN A 74 0.75 9.30 -19.71
CA GLN A 74 0.33 9.49 -21.10
C GLN A 74 1.35 8.89 -22.09
N ASN A 75 2.65 9.12 -21.89
CA ASN A 75 3.69 8.53 -22.73
C ASN A 75 3.63 6.99 -22.77
N TYR A 76 3.30 6.34 -21.64
CA TYR A 76 3.12 4.88 -21.60
C TYR A 76 1.84 4.42 -22.32
N LEU A 77 0.76 5.19 -22.27
CA LEU A 77 -0.46 4.91 -23.04
C LEU A 77 -0.20 5.03 -24.54
N ASP A 78 0.54 6.05 -24.97
CA ASP A 78 0.91 6.26 -26.37
C ASP A 78 1.85 5.15 -26.86
N LEU A 79 2.82 4.73 -26.03
CA LEU A 79 3.69 3.59 -26.31
C LEU A 79 2.88 2.29 -26.48
N TYR A 80 1.94 2.03 -25.56
CA TYR A 80 1.07 0.85 -25.62
C TYR A 80 0.25 0.84 -26.92
N TYR A 81 -0.35 1.97 -27.27
CA TYR A 81 -1.11 2.10 -28.52
C TYR A 81 -0.22 1.92 -29.76
N GLY A 82 0.98 2.54 -29.76
CA GLY A 82 1.92 2.43 -30.87
C GLY A 82 2.40 1.00 -31.15
N ILE A 83 2.49 0.16 -30.12
CA ILE A 83 2.91 -1.25 -30.24
C ILE A 83 1.74 -2.18 -30.55
N THR A 84 0.62 -2.02 -29.85
CA THR A 84 -0.49 -3.00 -29.88
C THR A 84 -1.61 -2.62 -30.85
N GLY A 85 -1.68 -1.35 -31.27
CA GLY A 85 -2.81 -0.79 -32.01
C GLY A 85 -4.08 -0.60 -31.17
N THR A 86 -4.05 -0.89 -29.86
CA THR A 86 -5.21 -0.82 -28.97
C THR A 86 -5.07 0.37 -28.03
N ARG A 87 -6.14 1.16 -27.90
CA ARG A 87 -6.18 2.30 -26.97
C ARG A 87 -6.57 1.83 -25.58
N MET A 88 -6.07 2.53 -24.57
CA MET A 88 -6.26 2.24 -23.16
C MET A 88 -6.33 3.56 -22.40
N THR A 89 -7.17 3.67 -21.38
CA THR A 89 -7.15 4.80 -20.43
C THR A 89 -6.23 4.50 -19.24
N PRO A 90 -5.90 5.50 -18.39
CA PRO A 90 -5.22 5.23 -17.11
C PRO A 90 -5.97 4.23 -16.22
N GLU A 91 -7.30 4.24 -16.24
CA GLU A 91 -8.14 3.32 -15.47
C GLU A 91 -8.01 1.90 -15.99
N ASP A 92 -8.08 1.70 -17.31
CA ASP A 92 -7.88 0.40 -17.94
C ASP A 92 -6.49 -0.18 -17.59
N MET A 93 -5.45 0.68 -17.55
CA MET A 93 -4.08 0.30 -17.16
C MET A 93 -4.04 -0.28 -15.74
N VAL A 94 -4.70 0.41 -14.82
CA VAL A 94 -4.82 -0.01 -13.41
C VAL A 94 -5.63 -1.30 -13.31
N GLU A 95 -6.73 -1.42 -14.07
CA GLU A 95 -7.60 -2.59 -14.06
C GLU A 95 -6.90 -3.87 -14.57
N GLN A 96 -6.09 -3.78 -15.62
CA GLN A 96 -5.25 -4.90 -16.10
C GLN A 96 -4.37 -5.46 -14.97
N SER A 97 -3.74 -4.56 -14.20
CA SER A 97 -2.91 -4.95 -13.07
C SER A 97 -3.72 -5.43 -11.87
N GLU A 98 -4.90 -4.86 -11.64
CA GLU A 98 -5.78 -5.24 -10.54
C GLU A 98 -6.27 -6.68 -10.66
N ARG A 99 -6.55 -7.16 -11.88
CA ARG A 99 -6.82 -8.58 -12.15
C ARG A 99 -5.67 -9.47 -11.67
N THR A 100 -4.45 -9.13 -12.09
CA THR A 100 -3.24 -9.88 -11.71
C THR A 100 -2.98 -9.83 -10.21
N TYR A 101 -3.18 -8.66 -9.59
CA TYR A 101 -2.95 -8.46 -8.17
C TYR A 101 -3.93 -9.27 -7.31
N ASN A 102 -5.20 -9.35 -7.70
CA ASN A 102 -6.18 -10.20 -7.03
C ASN A 102 -5.91 -11.69 -7.28
N PHE A 103 -5.50 -12.06 -8.50
CA PHE A 103 -5.06 -13.43 -8.78
C PHE A 103 -3.90 -13.86 -7.89
N GLN A 104 -2.85 -13.02 -7.75
CA GLN A 104 -1.73 -13.30 -6.86
C GLN A 104 -2.16 -13.43 -5.40
N ARG A 105 -3.10 -12.58 -4.94
CA ARG A 105 -3.66 -12.68 -3.59
C ARG A 105 -4.35 -14.02 -3.38
N ILE A 106 -5.19 -14.44 -4.31
CA ILE A 106 -5.93 -15.71 -4.24
C ILE A 106 -4.98 -16.91 -4.35
N PHE A 107 -3.96 -16.81 -5.21
CA PHE A 107 -2.92 -17.81 -5.30
C PHE A 107 -2.22 -18.00 -3.95
N ASN A 108 -1.85 -16.91 -3.27
CA ASN A 108 -1.28 -16.99 -1.93
C ASN A 108 -2.24 -17.70 -0.97
N ILE A 109 -3.53 -17.33 -0.97
CA ILE A 109 -4.56 -17.92 -0.10
C ILE A 109 -4.65 -19.43 -0.32
N ARG A 110 -4.70 -19.85 -1.58
CA ARG A 110 -4.66 -21.26 -1.96
C ARG A 110 -3.41 -21.99 -1.43
N MET A 111 -2.28 -21.30 -1.37
CA MET A 111 -1.02 -21.81 -0.81
C MET A 111 -0.93 -21.70 0.72
N GLY A 112 -2.01 -21.30 1.40
CA GLY A 112 -2.09 -21.18 2.85
C GLY A 112 -1.46 -19.90 3.43
N LYS A 113 -1.30 -18.85 2.61
CA LYS A 113 -0.77 -17.52 2.99
C LYS A 113 -1.64 -16.40 2.44
N GLY A 114 -1.48 -15.15 2.90
CA GLY A 114 -2.26 -14.04 2.36
C GLY A 114 -3.67 -13.93 2.96
N LEU A 115 -3.84 -14.33 4.22
CA LEU A 115 -4.92 -13.79 5.05
C LEU A 115 -4.36 -12.63 5.89
N ARG A 116 -5.21 -11.92 6.63
CA ARG A 116 -4.82 -10.77 7.48
C ARG A 116 -3.63 -11.07 8.39
N VAL A 117 -3.56 -12.27 8.94
CA VAL A 117 -2.45 -12.72 9.80
C VAL A 117 -1.08 -12.67 9.10
N ASN A 118 -1.05 -12.72 7.77
CA ASN A 118 0.17 -12.64 6.97
C ASN A 118 0.51 -11.21 6.52
N ASP A 119 -0.45 -10.28 6.56
CA ASP A 119 -0.21 -8.86 6.29
C ASP A 119 0.25 -8.16 7.57
N LYS A 120 1.36 -8.64 8.14
CA LYS A 120 2.00 -8.04 9.33
C LYS A 120 3.40 -7.55 8.97
N THR A 121 3.78 -6.43 9.57
CA THR A 121 5.15 -5.91 9.52
C THR A 121 5.96 -6.42 10.71
N PRO A 122 7.30 -6.50 10.64
CA PRO A 122 8.10 -6.94 11.77
C PRO A 122 7.82 -6.11 13.03
N TYR A 123 7.78 -6.76 14.19
CA TYR A 123 7.47 -6.14 15.49
C TYR A 123 8.22 -4.81 15.75
N ARG A 124 9.49 -4.75 15.36
CA ARG A 124 10.37 -3.58 15.50
C ARG A 124 9.93 -2.35 14.68
N THR A 125 9.16 -2.51 13.60
CA THR A 125 8.75 -1.37 12.77
C THR A 125 7.64 -0.53 13.40
N MET A 126 6.96 -1.06 14.43
CA MET A 126 5.83 -0.41 15.10
C MET A 126 6.25 0.31 16.39
N GLY A 127 7.54 0.58 16.59
CA GLY A 127 8.04 1.32 17.73
C GLY A 127 9.29 0.69 18.35
N PRO A 128 9.93 1.41 19.30
CA PRO A 128 11.09 0.89 20.02
C PRO A 128 10.76 -0.45 20.70
N VAL A 129 11.73 -1.37 20.66
CA VAL A 129 11.62 -2.72 21.23
C VAL A 129 12.34 -2.81 22.57
N THR A 130 13.44 -2.09 22.72
CA THR A 130 14.27 -2.10 23.93
C THR A 130 14.34 -0.70 24.56
N PRO A 131 14.68 -0.61 25.87
CA PRO A 131 14.94 0.68 26.51
C PRO A 131 16.02 1.49 25.80
N GLU A 132 17.11 0.84 25.35
CA GLU A 132 18.20 1.50 24.62
C GLU A 132 17.74 2.13 23.30
N GLU A 133 16.86 1.45 22.54
CA GLU A 133 16.26 2.02 21.33
C GLU A 133 15.43 3.27 21.65
N TYR A 134 14.66 3.25 22.74
CA TYR A 134 13.88 4.40 23.18
C TYR A 134 14.79 5.56 23.60
N GLU A 135 15.74 5.30 24.50
CA GLU A 135 16.64 6.29 25.08
C GLU A 135 17.51 6.97 24.02
N SER A 136 17.94 6.23 22.99
CA SER A 136 18.70 6.77 21.87
C SER A 136 18.00 7.94 21.13
N ARG A 137 16.67 8.04 21.27
CA ARG A 137 15.83 9.07 20.64
C ARG A 137 14.73 9.56 21.60
N ALA A 138 15.03 9.67 22.89
CA ALA A 138 14.05 9.96 23.94
C ALA A 138 13.22 11.23 23.65
N GLU A 139 13.87 12.32 23.25
CA GLU A 139 13.18 13.60 22.93
C GLU A 139 12.16 13.44 21.81
N ARG A 140 12.51 12.69 20.75
CA ARG A 140 11.60 12.41 19.63
C ARG A 140 10.40 11.57 20.09
N TYR A 141 10.63 10.53 20.88
CA TYR A 141 9.55 9.64 21.31
C TYR A 141 8.64 10.31 22.34
N ASP A 142 9.19 11.04 23.32
CA ASP A 142 8.42 11.80 24.30
C ASP A 142 7.55 12.86 23.61
N LYS A 143 8.10 13.54 22.59
CA LYS A 143 7.32 14.48 21.75
C LYS A 143 6.16 13.79 21.04
N GLN A 144 6.40 12.64 20.40
CA GLN A 144 5.35 11.89 19.71
C GLN A 144 4.27 11.36 20.68
N LEU A 145 4.66 10.88 21.86
CA LEU A 145 3.72 10.45 22.90
C LEU A 145 2.78 11.61 23.26
N LYS A 146 3.34 12.79 23.51
CA LYS A 146 2.56 13.94 23.93
C LYS A 146 1.68 14.51 22.82
N GLU A 147 2.25 14.76 21.65
CA GLU A 147 1.58 15.51 20.57
C GLU A 147 0.72 14.63 19.67
N THR A 148 1.12 13.37 19.43
CA THR A 148 0.44 12.46 18.51
C THR A 148 -0.41 11.43 19.24
N VAL A 149 0.12 10.83 20.31
CA VAL A 149 -0.60 9.79 21.07
C VAL A 149 -1.54 10.40 22.12
N GLY A 150 -1.26 11.63 22.58
CA GLY A 150 -1.99 12.25 23.69
C GLY A 150 -1.65 11.65 25.06
N TYR A 151 -0.47 11.03 25.19
CA TYR A 151 0.03 10.40 26.41
C TYR A 151 1.15 11.25 27.04
N ASP A 152 1.02 11.62 28.32
CA ASP A 152 2.06 12.36 29.04
C ASP A 152 3.18 11.41 29.52
N PRO A 153 4.42 11.53 28.99
CA PRO A 153 5.53 10.67 29.38
C PRO A 153 6.16 11.04 30.73
N THR A 154 5.76 12.15 31.36
CA THR A 154 6.40 12.66 32.58
C THR A 154 6.22 11.69 33.76
N GLY A 155 7.34 11.31 34.40
CA GLY A 155 7.34 10.39 35.55
C GLY A 155 7.06 8.92 35.20
N LYS A 156 6.97 8.56 33.92
CA LYS A 156 6.75 7.19 33.42
C LYS A 156 8.06 6.45 33.21
N THR A 157 8.05 5.13 33.43
CA THR A 157 9.20 4.27 33.09
C THR A 157 9.36 4.15 31.58
N VAL A 158 10.55 3.76 31.13
CA VAL A 158 10.81 3.57 29.69
C VAL A 158 9.92 2.46 29.12
N GLU A 159 9.65 1.42 29.89
CA GLU A 159 8.76 0.31 29.50
C GLU A 159 7.32 0.77 29.30
N GLU A 160 6.79 1.61 30.20
CA GLU A 160 5.45 2.19 30.06
C GLU A 160 5.36 3.06 28.79
N LYS A 161 6.39 3.88 28.53
CA LYS A 161 6.47 4.73 27.35
C LYS A 161 6.54 3.91 26.05
N ILE A 162 7.35 2.85 26.03
CA ILE A 162 7.43 1.90 24.91
C ILE A 162 6.06 1.26 24.69
N ALA A 163 5.42 0.74 25.72
CA ALA A 163 4.12 0.08 25.62
C ALA A 163 3.04 1.02 25.03
N ALA A 164 2.97 2.26 25.52
CA ALA A 164 2.02 3.27 25.02
C ALA A 164 2.26 3.61 23.55
N MET A 165 3.52 3.85 23.16
CA MET A 165 3.88 4.14 21.76
C MET A 165 3.52 2.98 20.83
N ARG A 166 3.82 1.75 21.25
CA ARG A 166 3.56 0.56 20.46
C ARG A 166 2.07 0.30 20.30
N ALA A 167 1.29 0.38 21.37
CA ALA A 167 -0.16 0.22 21.32
C ALA A 167 -0.79 1.20 20.32
N TYR A 168 -0.35 2.46 20.34
CA TYR A 168 -0.78 3.45 19.34
C TYR A 168 -0.39 3.04 17.92
N ARG A 169 0.88 2.73 17.67
CA ARG A 169 1.38 2.40 16.32
C ARG A 169 0.75 1.13 15.75
N GLU A 170 0.51 0.13 16.58
CA GLU A 170 -0.19 -1.11 16.22
C GLU A 170 -1.65 -0.81 15.83
N ASP A 171 -2.37 0.00 16.62
CA ASP A 171 -3.73 0.45 16.29
C ASP A 171 -3.78 1.23 14.95
N GLN A 172 -2.83 2.15 14.72
CA GLN A 172 -2.76 2.88 13.45
C GLN A 172 -2.51 1.95 12.25
N TYR A 173 -1.72 0.89 12.44
CA TYR A 173 -1.47 -0.11 11.39
C TYR A 173 -2.72 -0.92 11.06
N GLU A 174 -3.50 -1.35 12.07
CA GLU A 174 -4.75 -2.07 11.84
C GLU A 174 -5.77 -1.18 11.12
N LYS A 175 -5.93 0.09 11.55
CA LYS A 175 -6.82 1.06 10.89
C LYS A 175 -6.46 1.29 9.42
N LEU A 176 -5.16 1.43 9.11
CA LEU A 176 -4.72 1.55 7.73
C LEU A 176 -4.98 0.25 6.94
N THR A 177 -4.73 -0.91 7.55
CA THR A 177 -5.03 -2.21 6.93
C THR A 177 -6.50 -2.32 6.56
N ASP A 178 -7.41 -1.91 7.45
CA ASP A 178 -8.85 -1.92 7.22
C ASP A 178 -9.25 -0.98 6.07
N ALA A 179 -8.71 0.24 6.06
CA ALA A 179 -8.93 1.20 4.98
C ALA A 179 -8.46 0.64 3.62
N VAL A 180 -7.30 -0.02 3.59
CA VAL A 180 -6.73 -0.64 2.38
C VAL A 180 -7.60 -1.81 1.90
N TYR A 181 -8.05 -2.69 2.79
CA TYR A 181 -8.92 -3.81 2.41
C TYR A 181 -10.25 -3.32 1.87
N LYS A 182 -10.88 -2.36 2.55
CA LYS A 182 -12.10 -1.71 2.08
C LYS A 182 -11.90 -1.12 0.69
N ARG A 183 -10.82 -0.37 0.47
CA ARG A 183 -10.53 0.26 -0.83
C ARG A 183 -10.30 -0.76 -1.95
N ARG A 184 -9.75 -1.93 -1.63
CA ARG A 184 -9.51 -3.00 -2.60
C ARG A 184 -10.75 -3.86 -2.88
N GLY A 185 -11.83 -3.69 -2.14
CA GLY A 185 -12.99 -4.59 -2.20
C GLY A 185 -12.68 -5.97 -1.62
N TRP A 186 -11.94 -6.00 -0.50
CA TRP A 186 -11.59 -7.21 0.23
C TRP A 186 -12.34 -7.25 1.57
N THR A 187 -12.53 -8.46 2.11
CA THR A 187 -13.06 -8.65 3.48
C THR A 187 -12.07 -8.16 4.53
N GLU A 188 -12.50 -8.06 5.80
CA GLU A 188 -11.64 -7.71 6.93
C GLU A 188 -10.49 -8.70 7.17
N ASN A 189 -10.64 -9.94 6.68
CA ASN A 189 -9.59 -10.95 6.68
C ASN A 189 -8.66 -10.88 5.44
N GLY A 190 -8.85 -9.88 4.59
CA GLY A 190 -8.01 -9.60 3.41
C GLY A 190 -8.27 -10.56 2.25
N VAL A 191 -9.50 -11.03 2.08
CA VAL A 191 -9.90 -11.92 0.98
C VAL A 191 -10.68 -11.10 -0.07
N PRO A 192 -10.32 -11.12 -1.37
CA PRO A 192 -11.12 -10.47 -2.40
C PRO A 192 -12.57 -10.98 -2.40
N THR A 193 -13.56 -10.09 -2.42
CA THR A 193 -14.97 -10.52 -2.40
C THR A 193 -15.43 -11.01 -3.78
N PRO A 194 -16.44 -11.88 -3.87
CA PRO A 194 -17.03 -12.29 -5.15
C PRO A 194 -17.51 -11.10 -5.98
N GLU A 195 -18.07 -10.06 -5.35
CA GLU A 195 -18.49 -8.83 -6.03
C GLU A 195 -17.30 -8.11 -6.66
N LYS A 196 -16.17 -8.03 -5.94
CA LYS A 196 -14.94 -7.42 -6.47
C LYS A 196 -14.40 -8.23 -7.64
N LEU A 197 -14.37 -9.56 -7.53
CA LEU A 197 -13.90 -10.43 -8.60
C LEU A 197 -14.76 -10.31 -9.85
N LYS A 198 -16.09 -10.31 -9.70
CA LYS A 198 -17.02 -10.06 -10.80
C LYS A 198 -16.80 -8.69 -11.44
N ALA A 199 -16.61 -7.65 -10.64
CA ALA A 199 -16.40 -6.29 -11.14
C ALA A 199 -15.15 -6.15 -12.02
N ILE A 200 -14.11 -6.97 -11.81
CA ILE A 200 -12.87 -6.96 -12.61
C ILE A 200 -12.78 -8.13 -13.60
N GLY A 201 -13.87 -8.89 -13.81
CA GLY A 201 -13.91 -10.04 -14.73
C GLY A 201 -13.02 -11.22 -14.29
N MET A 202 -12.89 -11.43 -12.98
CA MET A 202 -12.10 -12.48 -12.33
C MET A 202 -12.98 -13.41 -11.49
N ASP A 203 -14.30 -13.44 -11.72
CA ASP A 203 -15.26 -14.40 -11.16
C ASP A 203 -15.13 -15.79 -11.80
N LEU A 204 -13.89 -16.23 -12.02
CA LEU A 204 -13.57 -17.57 -12.51
C LEU A 204 -13.94 -18.60 -11.43
N PRO A 205 -14.56 -19.74 -11.78
CA PRO A 205 -14.98 -20.75 -10.82
C PRO A 205 -13.85 -21.20 -9.87
N GLU A 206 -12.63 -21.34 -10.39
CA GLU A 206 -11.45 -21.77 -9.63
C GLU A 206 -10.97 -20.72 -8.61
N LEU A 207 -11.26 -19.44 -8.87
CA LEU A 207 -10.93 -18.35 -7.96
C LEU A 207 -12.01 -18.21 -6.88
N LEU A 208 -13.28 -18.32 -7.27
CA LEU A 208 -14.43 -18.34 -6.36
C LEU A 208 -14.31 -19.49 -5.35
N GLU A 209 -13.97 -20.69 -5.81
CA GLU A 209 -13.77 -21.87 -4.95
C GLU A 209 -12.72 -21.65 -3.85
N VAL A 210 -11.71 -20.82 -4.10
CA VAL A 210 -10.70 -20.48 -3.09
C VAL A 210 -11.25 -19.44 -2.11
N VAL A 211 -11.82 -18.34 -2.60
CA VAL A 211 -12.25 -17.24 -1.72
C VAL A 211 -13.43 -17.63 -0.84
N GLU A 212 -14.38 -18.41 -1.35
CA GLU A 212 -15.59 -18.85 -0.60
C GLU A 212 -15.25 -19.68 0.65
N LYS A 213 -14.08 -20.31 0.72
CA LYS A 213 -13.62 -21.06 1.90
C LYS A 213 -13.18 -20.16 3.05
N HIS A 214 -13.04 -18.84 2.81
CA HIS A 214 -12.44 -17.88 3.74
C HIS A 214 -13.29 -16.62 3.98
N ILE A 215 -14.51 -16.57 3.44
CA ILE A 215 -15.47 -15.49 3.61
C ILE A 215 -16.55 -15.91 4.61
#